data_AF-A0A316ZJR1-F1
#
_entry.id   AF-A0A316ZJR1-F1
#
_cell.length_a   1.000
_cell.length_b   1.000
_cell.length_c   1.000
_cell.angle_alpha   90.00
_cell.angle_beta   90.00
_cell.angle_gamma   90.00
#
_symmetry.space_group_name_H-M   'P 1'
#
loop_
_entity.id
_entity.type
_entity.pdbx_description
1 polymer ?
#
loop_
_entity_poly.entity_id
_entity_poly.type
_entity_poly.pdbx_seq_one_letter_code
_entity_poly.pdbx_strand_id
1 'polypeptide(L)'
;MSNPNLDQSSLFLLVQQLQQEVQNQRVEIQSLRSDLDASRASVHQLELQLRSATPPSRSRLPDPPRFDGKPLTLRTWLPSIRAKLRSDQLSGADAFDYVWDRLEQPQQASVLHLRHQAEENNTWDVEDIFSFFQRLCHNPREQQEAIQRFSLVRQRDEESLIAYLARFERLAYESGASTWPDTSRISVLHRGLRSSLRQSLEESNDSLFTIPYDEYVELVQSLDRRSSRPQPRLRNNQSIDMIDSYIG
;
A
#
# COMPACT_ATOMS: atom_id res chain seq x y z
N MET A 1 -27.41 -87.81 39.40
CA MET A 1 -27.16 -86.99 40.61
C MET A 1 -26.15 -85.93 40.22
N SER A 2 -26.60 -84.71 39.94
CA SER A 2 -25.74 -83.59 39.53
C SER A 2 -25.59 -82.66 40.72
N ASN A 3 -24.36 -82.41 41.15
CA ASN A 3 -24.04 -81.70 42.40
C ASN A 3 -24.19 -80.16 42.21
N PRO A 4 -25.22 -79.51 42.78
CA PRO A 4 -25.45 -78.07 42.63
C PRO A 4 -24.37 -77.17 43.26
N ASN A 5 -23.48 -77.74 44.08
CA ASN A 5 -22.36 -77.03 44.71
C ASN A 5 -21.19 -76.72 43.75
N LEU A 6 -21.01 -77.52 42.67
CA LEU A 6 -19.94 -77.31 41.69
C LEU A 6 -20.21 -76.11 40.76
N ASP A 7 -21.48 -75.85 40.42
CA ASP A 7 -21.88 -74.72 39.57
C ASP A 7 -21.76 -73.37 40.30
N GLN A 8 -22.10 -73.30 41.60
CA GLN A 8 -21.95 -72.07 42.39
C GLN A 8 -20.47 -71.68 42.58
N SER A 9 -19.60 -72.66 42.79
CA SER A 9 -18.15 -72.44 42.93
C SER A 9 -17.53 -71.89 41.63
N SER A 10 -18.00 -72.39 40.49
CA SER A 10 -17.55 -71.95 39.17
C SER A 10 -18.01 -70.53 38.82
N LEU A 11 -19.26 -70.18 39.19
CA LEU A 11 -19.78 -68.82 39.06
C LEU A 11 -19.02 -67.82 39.94
N PHE A 12 -18.69 -68.21 41.18
CA PHE A 12 -17.88 -67.37 42.07
C PHE A 12 -16.50 -67.07 41.48
N LEU A 13 -15.84 -68.09 40.91
CA LEU A 13 -14.55 -67.94 40.24
C LEU A 13 -14.62 -66.98 39.05
N LEU A 14 -15.69 -67.06 38.24
CA LEU A 14 -15.90 -66.17 37.09
C LEU A 14 -16.14 -64.72 37.52
N VAL A 15 -16.93 -64.50 38.57
CA VAL A 15 -17.17 -63.16 39.12
C VAL A 15 -15.88 -62.57 39.69
N GLN A 16 -15.09 -63.38 40.40
CA GLN A 16 -13.78 -62.95 40.90
C GLN A 16 -12.82 -62.61 39.75
N GLN A 17 -12.79 -63.42 38.68
CA GLN A 17 -11.98 -63.15 37.50
C GLN A 17 -12.41 -61.86 36.79
N LEU A 18 -13.71 -61.64 36.63
CA LEU A 18 -14.25 -60.40 36.03
C LEU A 18 -13.95 -59.17 36.89
N GLN A 19 -14.01 -59.28 38.21
CA GLN A 19 -13.62 -58.19 39.11
C GLN A 19 -12.13 -57.84 38.96
N GLN A 20 -11.27 -58.85 38.86
CA GLN A 20 -9.84 -58.64 38.62
C GLN A 20 -9.59 -57.98 37.26
N GLU A 21 -10.29 -58.43 36.22
CA GLU A 21 -10.17 -57.88 34.86
C GLU A 21 -10.60 -56.40 34.80
N VAL A 22 -11.74 -56.06 35.42
CA VAL A 22 -12.21 -54.67 35.52
C VAL A 22 -11.21 -53.80 36.28
N GLN A 23 -10.57 -54.34 37.33
CA GLN A 23 -9.56 -53.60 38.08
C GLN A 23 -8.29 -53.36 37.25
N ASN A 24 -7.84 -54.37 36.51
CA ASN A 24 -6.70 -54.25 35.61
C ASN A 24 -6.96 -53.19 34.52
N GLN A 25 -8.14 -53.24 33.90
CA GLN A 25 -8.55 -52.26 32.89
C GLN A 25 -8.61 -50.83 33.44
N ARG A 26 -9.06 -50.64 34.69
CA ARG A 26 -9.07 -49.31 35.33
C ARG A 26 -7.66 -48.75 35.49
N VAL A 27 -6.71 -49.58 35.88
CA VAL A 27 -5.29 -49.17 36.03
C VAL A 27 -4.70 -48.82 34.67
N GLU A 28 -4.96 -49.62 33.64
CA GLU A 28 -4.50 -49.35 32.28
C GLU A 28 -5.07 -48.03 31.74
N ILE A 29 -6.38 -47.81 31.89
CA ILE A 29 -7.03 -46.55 31.48
C ILE A 29 -6.44 -45.35 32.22
N GLN A 30 -6.09 -45.49 33.50
CA GLN A 30 -5.43 -44.42 34.26
C GLN A 30 -4.03 -44.13 33.72
N SER A 31 -3.24 -45.15 33.40
CA SER A 31 -1.92 -44.99 32.78
C SER A 31 -2.03 -44.27 31.43
N LEU A 32 -2.92 -44.73 30.55
CA LEU A 32 -3.12 -44.13 29.23
C LEU A 32 -3.57 -42.67 29.30
N ARG A 33 -4.38 -42.31 30.31
CA ARG A 33 -4.78 -40.91 30.54
C ARG A 33 -3.59 -40.04 30.95
N SER A 34 -2.75 -40.55 31.86
CA SER A 34 -1.53 -39.86 32.27
C SER A 34 -0.57 -39.63 31.09
N ASP A 35 -0.40 -40.64 30.24
CA ASP A 35 0.47 -40.55 29.06
C ASP A 35 -0.09 -39.56 28.03
N LEU A 36 -1.41 -39.53 27.84
CA LEU A 36 -2.07 -38.57 26.96
C LEU A 36 -1.91 -37.13 27.46
N ASP A 37 -2.03 -36.90 28.77
CA ASP A 37 -1.85 -35.58 29.35
C ASP A 37 -0.39 -35.11 29.26
N ALA A 38 0.58 -36.01 29.46
CA ALA A 38 2.00 -35.72 29.27
C ALA A 38 2.33 -35.39 27.79
N SER A 39 1.73 -36.12 26.85
CA SER A 39 1.87 -35.86 25.42
C SER A 39 1.26 -34.51 25.05
N ARG A 40 0.06 -34.18 25.55
CA ARG A 40 -0.59 -32.89 25.33
C ARG A 40 0.23 -31.72 25.87
N ALA A 41 0.80 -31.87 27.07
CA ALA A 41 1.69 -30.86 27.65
C ALA A 41 2.95 -30.65 26.78
N SER A 42 3.52 -31.73 26.25
CA SER A 42 4.69 -31.67 25.38
C SER A 42 4.38 -31.00 24.04
N VAL A 43 3.24 -31.33 23.41
CA VAL A 43 2.78 -30.67 22.18
C VAL A 43 2.53 -29.19 22.41
N HIS A 44 1.87 -28.82 23.50
CA HIS A 44 1.63 -27.41 23.84
C HIS A 44 2.95 -26.66 24.06
N GLN A 45 3.93 -27.29 24.71
CA GLN A 45 5.26 -26.69 24.88
C GLN A 45 5.98 -26.52 23.54
N LEU A 46 5.90 -27.49 22.64
CA LEU A 46 6.45 -27.39 21.29
C LEU A 46 5.75 -26.30 20.48
N GLU A 47 4.42 -26.15 20.58
CA GLU A 47 3.66 -25.09 19.93
C GLU A 47 4.05 -23.69 20.43
N LEU A 48 4.25 -23.53 21.74
CA LEU A 48 4.74 -22.28 22.32
C LEU A 48 6.16 -21.95 21.86
N GLN A 49 7.05 -22.95 21.82
CA GLN A 49 8.40 -22.79 21.29
C GLN A 49 8.35 -22.42 19.80
N LEU A 50 7.53 -23.09 19.00
CA LEU A 50 7.38 -22.81 17.57
C LEU A 50 6.83 -21.40 17.32
N ARG A 51 5.83 -20.95 18.10
CA ARG A 51 5.29 -19.58 18.05
C ARG A 51 6.30 -18.52 18.46
N SER A 52 7.20 -18.84 19.40
CA SER A 52 8.29 -17.94 19.80
C SER A 52 9.47 -17.94 18.81
N ALA A 53 9.66 -19.05 18.09
CA ALA A 53 10.73 -19.25 17.11
C ALA A 53 10.35 -18.84 15.68
N THR A 54 9.05 -18.73 15.37
CA THR A 54 8.61 -18.11 14.12
C THR A 54 8.65 -16.59 14.31
N PRO A 55 9.60 -15.88 13.68
CA PRO A 55 9.48 -14.43 13.63
C PRO A 55 8.12 -14.10 13.01
N PRO A 56 7.42 -13.06 13.47
CA PRO A 56 6.20 -12.61 12.80
C PRO A 56 6.52 -12.46 11.32
N SER A 57 5.72 -13.06 10.46
CA SER A 57 5.86 -12.92 9.01
C SER A 57 5.74 -11.44 8.70
N ARG A 58 6.90 -10.76 8.65
CA ARG A 58 6.95 -9.31 8.44
C ARG A 58 6.26 -9.10 7.10
N SER A 59 5.28 -8.20 7.08
CA SER A 59 4.60 -7.78 5.87
C SER A 59 5.66 -7.21 4.92
N ARG A 60 6.18 -8.04 4.01
CA ARG A 60 7.20 -7.65 3.05
C ARG A 60 6.55 -6.72 2.04
N LEU A 61 7.22 -5.61 1.75
CA LEU A 61 6.80 -4.76 0.65
C LEU A 61 6.80 -5.56 -0.67
N PRO A 62 5.87 -5.28 -1.60
CA PRO A 62 5.93 -5.86 -2.93
C PRO A 62 7.25 -5.47 -3.61
N ASP A 63 7.74 -6.32 -4.51
CA ASP A 63 8.93 -6.02 -5.28
C ASP A 63 8.67 -4.84 -6.24
N PRO A 64 9.59 -3.86 -6.31
CA PRO A 64 9.48 -2.80 -7.30
C PRO A 64 9.64 -3.36 -8.72
N PRO A 65 9.12 -2.67 -9.74
CA PRO A 65 9.36 -3.03 -11.13
C PRO A 65 10.86 -2.96 -11.47
N ARG A 66 11.27 -3.64 -12.55
CA ARG A 66 12.65 -3.53 -13.03
C ARG A 66 12.91 -2.12 -13.57
N PHE A 67 14.12 -1.60 -13.34
CA PHE A 67 14.51 -0.29 -13.80
C PHE A 67 14.90 -0.30 -15.28
N ASP A 68 14.23 0.52 -16.07
CA ASP A 68 14.34 0.61 -17.53
C ASP A 68 15.36 1.67 -18.01
N GLY A 69 16.08 2.32 -17.09
CA GLY A 69 17.07 3.34 -17.43
C GLY A 69 16.53 4.75 -17.67
N LYS A 70 15.21 4.99 -17.58
CA LYS A 70 14.65 6.32 -17.86
C LYS A 70 14.78 7.26 -16.66
N PRO A 71 15.11 8.56 -16.86
CA PRO A 71 15.22 9.52 -15.76
C PRO A 71 13.93 9.66 -14.92
N LEU A 72 12.77 9.64 -15.58
CA LEU A 72 11.48 9.78 -14.90
C LEU A 72 11.17 8.58 -13.99
N THR A 73 11.46 7.37 -14.44
CA THR A 73 11.24 6.15 -13.65
C THR A 73 12.28 6.01 -12.54
N LEU A 74 13.50 6.52 -12.73
CA LEU A 74 14.54 6.52 -11.69
C LEU A 74 14.07 7.25 -10.43
N ARG A 75 13.38 8.38 -10.59
CA ARG A 75 12.85 9.22 -9.49
C ARG A 75 11.86 8.48 -8.58
N THR A 76 11.08 7.55 -9.12
CA THR A 76 10.11 6.75 -8.36
C THR A 76 10.67 5.38 -7.96
N TRP A 77 11.59 4.84 -8.76
CA TRP A 77 12.20 3.53 -8.52
C TRP A 77 13.20 3.56 -7.36
N LEU A 78 14.09 4.56 -7.29
CA LEU A 78 15.07 4.70 -6.21
C LEU A 78 14.47 4.67 -4.79
N PRO A 79 13.43 5.48 -4.46
CA PRO A 79 12.83 5.40 -3.13
C PRO A 79 12.14 4.05 -2.89
N SER A 80 11.58 3.43 -3.93
CA SER A 80 10.90 2.12 -3.84
C SER A 80 11.89 1.00 -3.54
N ILE A 81 13.00 0.91 -4.29
CA ILE A 81 14.03 -0.12 -4.05
C ILE A 81 14.72 0.08 -2.70
N ARG A 82 15.02 1.32 -2.30
CA ARG A 82 15.56 1.62 -0.96
C ARG A 82 14.59 1.26 0.17
N ALA A 83 13.29 1.48 -0.02
CA ALA A 83 12.29 1.04 0.95
C ALA A 83 12.24 -0.48 1.05
N LYS A 84 12.33 -1.18 -0.08
CA LYS A 84 12.35 -2.64 -0.15
C LYS A 84 13.58 -3.24 0.55
N LEU A 85 14.78 -2.72 0.27
CA LEU A 85 16.01 -3.14 0.96
C LEU A 85 15.90 -2.98 2.49
N ARG A 86 15.34 -1.86 2.97
CA ARG A 86 15.11 -1.62 4.40
C ARG A 86 14.06 -2.55 5.01
N SER A 87 12.95 -2.76 4.31
CA SER A 87 11.87 -3.67 4.73
C SER A 87 12.40 -5.10 4.91
N ASP A 88 13.19 -5.55 3.95
CA ASP A 88 13.67 -6.93 3.89
C ASP A 88 15.01 -7.11 4.62
N GLN A 89 15.58 -6.03 5.15
CA GLN A 89 16.85 -6.00 5.87
C GLN A 89 18.01 -6.59 5.06
N LEU A 90 18.00 -6.32 3.75
CA LEU A 90 19.07 -6.73 2.84
C LEU A 90 20.26 -5.78 2.99
N SER A 91 21.46 -6.33 3.05
CA SER A 91 22.71 -5.57 3.16
C SER A 91 23.86 -6.28 2.46
N GLY A 92 24.91 -5.53 2.09
CA GLY A 92 26.11 -6.10 1.45
C GLY A 92 25.79 -6.79 0.11
N ALA A 93 26.40 -7.95 -0.12
CA ALA A 93 26.25 -8.72 -1.36
C ALA A 93 24.78 -9.05 -1.68
N ASP A 94 23.99 -9.45 -0.69
CA ASP A 94 22.57 -9.78 -0.89
C ASP A 94 21.76 -8.58 -1.38
N ALA A 95 22.04 -7.38 -0.85
CA ALA A 95 21.42 -6.15 -1.33
C ALA A 95 21.88 -5.81 -2.76
N PHE A 96 23.16 -5.98 -3.05
CA PHE A 96 23.74 -5.71 -4.36
C PHE A 96 23.16 -6.62 -5.45
N ASP A 97 23.13 -7.93 -5.20
CA ASP A 97 22.57 -8.91 -6.13
C ASP A 97 21.07 -8.71 -6.34
N TYR A 98 20.34 -8.36 -5.28
CA TYR A 98 18.92 -8.01 -5.40
C TYR A 98 18.71 -6.76 -6.25
N VAL A 99 19.49 -5.69 -6.03
CA VAL A 99 19.42 -4.47 -6.85
C VAL A 99 19.77 -4.79 -8.31
N TRP A 100 20.81 -5.58 -8.55
CA TRP A 100 21.22 -6.02 -9.88
C TRP A 100 20.09 -6.79 -10.60
N ASP A 101 19.40 -7.71 -9.91
CA ASP A 101 18.23 -8.40 -10.46
C ASP A 101 17.01 -7.49 -10.64
N ARG A 102 16.98 -6.30 -10.02
CA ARG A 102 15.92 -5.31 -10.25
C ARG A 102 16.28 -4.31 -11.36
N LEU A 103 17.34 -4.55 -12.12
CA LEU A 103 17.66 -3.84 -13.35
C LEU A 103 17.17 -4.61 -14.59
N GLU A 104 16.80 -3.90 -15.65
CA GLU A 104 16.66 -4.50 -16.98
C GLU A 104 18.03 -4.85 -17.58
N GLN A 105 18.05 -5.79 -18.54
CA GLN A 105 19.29 -6.34 -19.09
C GLN A 105 20.27 -5.29 -19.66
N PRO A 106 19.83 -4.25 -20.41
CA PRO A 106 20.74 -3.20 -20.87
C PRO A 106 21.39 -2.41 -19.71
N GLN A 107 20.66 -2.23 -18.62
CA GLN A 107 21.10 -1.51 -17.42
C GLN A 107 22.08 -2.36 -16.62
N GLN A 108 21.84 -3.67 -16.51
CA GLN A 108 22.81 -4.63 -15.97
C GLN A 108 24.14 -4.55 -16.75
N ALA A 109 24.09 -4.59 -18.08
CA ALA A 109 25.30 -4.46 -18.91
C ALA A 109 26.05 -3.14 -18.65
N SER A 110 25.33 -2.05 -18.40
CA SER A 110 25.92 -0.73 -18.12
C SER A 110 26.68 -0.67 -16.79
N VAL A 111 26.27 -1.46 -15.79
CA VAL A 111 26.88 -1.48 -14.44
C VAL A 111 27.73 -2.72 -14.18
N LEU A 112 27.99 -3.54 -15.21
CA LEU A 112 28.80 -4.76 -15.08
C LEU A 112 30.20 -4.49 -14.53
N HIS A 113 30.80 -3.36 -14.90
CA HIS A 113 32.09 -2.93 -14.37
C HIS A 113 32.07 -2.71 -12.85
N LEU A 114 30.97 -2.18 -12.29
CA LEU A 114 30.80 -2.00 -10.84
C LEU A 114 30.69 -3.35 -10.13
N ARG A 115 30.03 -4.33 -10.76
CA ARG A 115 29.94 -5.69 -10.23
C ARG A 115 31.32 -6.36 -10.16
N HIS A 116 32.09 -6.32 -11.25
CA HIS A 116 33.45 -6.87 -11.23
C HIS A 116 34.33 -6.18 -10.18
N GLN A 117 34.23 -4.86 -10.05
CA GLN A 117 34.96 -4.11 -9.03
C GLN A 117 34.54 -4.49 -7.59
N ALA A 118 33.24 -4.72 -7.36
CA ALA A 118 32.73 -5.19 -6.07
C ALA A 118 33.22 -6.60 -5.73
N GLU A 119 33.29 -7.49 -6.73
CA GLU A 119 33.81 -8.86 -6.59
C GLU A 119 35.32 -8.86 -6.27
N GLU A 120 36.12 -8.06 -6.98
CA GLU A 120 37.58 -7.97 -6.79
C GLU A 120 37.95 -7.39 -5.42
N ASN A 121 37.26 -6.35 -4.97
CA ASN A 121 37.55 -5.65 -3.72
C ASN A 121 36.77 -6.23 -2.52
N ASN A 122 35.82 -7.13 -2.79
CA ASN A 122 34.86 -7.66 -1.82
C ASN A 122 34.06 -6.53 -1.11
N THR A 123 33.71 -5.48 -1.85
CA THR A 123 32.96 -4.30 -1.37
C THR A 123 31.65 -4.17 -2.13
N TRP A 124 30.56 -4.59 -1.50
CA TRP A 124 29.24 -4.68 -2.12
C TRP A 124 28.35 -3.50 -1.73
N ASP A 125 28.68 -2.30 -2.20
CA ASP A 125 27.89 -1.10 -1.95
C ASP A 125 26.85 -0.87 -3.04
N VAL A 126 25.58 -0.84 -2.66
CA VAL A 126 24.46 -0.54 -3.58
C VAL A 126 24.45 0.93 -4.02
N GLU A 127 25.03 1.83 -3.23
CA GLU A 127 25.06 3.25 -3.54
C GLU A 127 25.95 3.57 -4.76
N ASP A 128 26.90 2.69 -5.12
CA ASP A 128 27.67 2.80 -6.37
C ASP A 128 26.76 2.69 -7.60
N ILE A 129 25.84 1.72 -7.61
CA ILE A 129 24.85 1.54 -8.68
C ILE A 129 23.90 2.74 -8.72
N PHE A 130 23.40 3.19 -7.57
CA PHE A 130 22.48 4.32 -7.51
C PHE A 130 23.14 5.60 -7.99
N SER A 131 24.35 5.89 -7.52
CA SER A 131 25.13 7.07 -7.92
C SER A 131 25.50 7.04 -9.40
N PHE A 132 25.75 5.87 -9.99
CA PHE A 132 25.98 5.72 -11.41
C PHE A 132 24.76 6.19 -12.23
N PHE A 133 23.57 5.66 -11.95
CA PHE A 133 22.36 6.05 -12.69
C PHE A 133 21.91 7.48 -12.38
N GLN A 134 22.08 7.96 -11.14
CA GLN A 134 21.79 9.35 -10.82
C GLN A 134 22.66 10.33 -11.62
N ARG A 135 23.96 10.01 -11.80
CA ARG A 135 24.84 10.80 -12.66
C ARG A 135 24.45 10.71 -14.13
N LEU A 136 24.14 9.51 -14.63
CA LEU A 136 23.76 9.31 -16.02
C LEU A 136 22.44 10.00 -16.39
N CYS A 137 21.48 10.01 -15.47
CA CYS A 137 20.17 10.64 -15.65
C CYS A 137 20.14 12.12 -15.22
N HIS A 138 21.26 12.69 -14.78
CA HIS A 138 21.30 14.08 -14.33
C HIS A 138 21.09 15.05 -15.51
N ASN A 139 20.05 15.88 -15.44
CA ASN A 139 19.84 16.99 -16.37
C ASN A 139 20.12 18.33 -15.66
N PRO A 140 21.19 19.07 -16.03
CA PRO A 140 21.53 20.33 -15.37
C PRO A 140 20.50 21.44 -15.60
N ARG A 141 19.65 21.31 -16.63
CA ARG A 141 18.59 22.28 -16.96
C ARG A 141 17.23 21.91 -16.39
N GLU A 142 17.13 20.81 -15.65
CA GLU A 142 15.86 20.26 -15.20
C GLU A 142 15.03 21.26 -14.41
N GLN A 143 15.66 22.02 -13.50
CA GLN A 143 14.98 23.05 -12.72
C GLN A 143 14.49 24.20 -13.60
N GLN A 144 15.31 24.65 -14.56
CA GLN A 144 14.91 25.72 -15.49
C GLN A 144 13.73 25.28 -16.36
N GLU A 145 13.78 24.05 -16.89
CA GLU A 145 12.68 23.48 -17.66
C GLU A 145 11.42 23.30 -16.78
N ALA A 146 11.58 22.91 -15.51
CA ALA A 146 10.48 22.81 -14.56
C ALA A 146 9.83 24.17 -14.29
N ILE A 147 10.61 25.25 -14.12
CA ILE A 147 10.10 26.63 -14.00
C ILE A 147 9.31 27.03 -15.24
N GLN A 148 9.83 26.72 -16.44
CA GLN A 148 9.11 26.98 -17.69
C GLN A 148 7.78 26.21 -17.75
N ARG A 149 7.79 24.92 -17.42
CA ARG A 149 6.57 24.09 -17.36
C ARG A 149 5.56 24.61 -16.32
N PHE A 150 6.04 25.05 -15.16
CA PHE A 150 5.22 25.58 -14.09
C PHE A 150 4.56 26.91 -14.48
N SER A 151 5.29 27.83 -15.11
CA SER A 151 4.71 29.12 -15.53
C SER A 151 3.62 29.00 -16.61
N LEU A 152 3.63 27.89 -17.36
CA LEU A 152 2.66 27.57 -18.40
C LEU A 152 1.55 26.62 -17.94
N VAL A 153 1.53 26.24 -16.66
CA VAL A 153 0.57 25.26 -16.14
C VAL A 153 -0.86 25.79 -16.22
N ARG A 154 -1.74 25.08 -16.90
CA ARG A 154 -3.19 25.41 -17.00
C ARG A 154 -4.04 24.16 -16.90
N GLN A 155 -5.23 24.29 -16.32
CA GLN A 155 -6.26 23.25 -16.26
C GLN A 155 -6.81 23.02 -17.66
N ARG A 156 -6.84 21.77 -18.10
CA ARG A 156 -7.39 21.40 -19.42
C ARG A 156 -8.92 21.28 -19.34
N ASP A 157 -9.60 21.36 -20.48
CA ASP A 157 -11.07 21.33 -20.58
C ASP A 157 -11.70 19.98 -20.17
N GLU A 158 -10.94 18.89 -20.26
CA GLU A 158 -11.39 17.55 -19.82
C GLU A 158 -10.78 17.13 -18.48
N GLU A 159 -9.87 17.93 -17.91
CA GLU A 159 -9.15 17.60 -16.68
C GLU A 159 -9.92 18.06 -15.44
N SER A 160 -10.19 17.12 -14.52
CA SER A 160 -10.81 17.45 -13.23
C SER A 160 -9.93 18.38 -12.41
N LEU A 161 -10.55 19.18 -11.52
CA LEU A 161 -9.80 20.09 -10.65
C LEU A 161 -8.74 19.34 -9.82
N ILE A 162 -9.06 18.17 -9.27
CA ILE A 162 -8.13 17.37 -8.47
C ILE A 162 -6.91 16.93 -9.29
N ALA A 163 -7.11 16.47 -10.53
CA ALA A 163 -5.99 16.09 -11.40
C ALA A 163 -5.10 17.30 -11.73
N TYR A 164 -5.71 18.45 -11.99
CA TYR A 164 -4.99 19.70 -12.23
C TYR A 164 -4.18 20.14 -11.00
N LEU A 165 -4.78 20.15 -9.81
CA LEU A 165 -4.10 20.52 -8.56
C LEU A 165 -2.93 19.58 -8.26
N ALA A 166 -3.11 18.27 -8.41
CA ALA A 166 -2.02 17.31 -8.22
C ALA A 166 -0.84 17.57 -9.19
N ARG A 167 -1.16 17.91 -10.45
CA ARG A 167 -0.15 18.27 -11.45
C ARG A 167 0.52 19.62 -11.15
N PHE A 168 -0.25 20.59 -10.68
CA PHE A 168 0.23 21.90 -10.24
C PHE A 168 1.25 21.75 -9.12
N GLU A 169 0.90 21.01 -8.07
CA GLU A 169 1.77 20.79 -6.91
C GLU A 169 3.06 20.06 -7.27
N ARG A 170 2.96 19.03 -8.13
CA ARG A 170 4.15 18.34 -8.62
C ARG A 170 5.09 19.30 -9.35
N LEU A 171 4.57 20.13 -10.26
CA LEU A 171 5.39 21.11 -11.00
C LEU A 171 5.91 22.23 -10.10
N ALA A 172 5.16 22.61 -9.06
CA ALA A 172 5.62 23.56 -8.06
C ALA A 172 6.82 23.00 -7.29
N TYR A 173 6.77 21.74 -6.88
CA TYR A 173 7.89 21.06 -6.23
C TYR A 173 9.11 20.97 -7.17
N GLU A 174 8.92 20.50 -8.40
CA GLU A 174 10.02 20.34 -9.38
C GLU A 174 10.70 21.66 -9.76
N SER A 175 9.97 22.76 -9.75
CA SER A 175 10.50 24.11 -10.04
C SER A 175 11.13 24.80 -8.82
N GLY A 176 10.96 24.25 -7.62
CA GLY A 176 11.31 24.91 -6.36
C GLY A 176 10.35 26.06 -5.99
N ALA A 177 9.16 26.10 -6.59
CA ALA A 177 8.13 27.09 -6.28
C ALA A 177 7.43 26.85 -4.93
N SER A 178 7.68 25.72 -4.27
CA SER A 178 7.21 25.46 -2.90
C SER A 178 7.75 26.47 -1.88
N THR A 179 8.90 27.10 -2.14
CA THR A 179 9.48 28.14 -1.27
C THR A 179 9.08 29.56 -1.71
N TRP A 180 8.24 29.70 -2.73
CA TRP A 180 7.79 31.02 -3.17
C TRP A 180 6.74 31.58 -2.21
N PRO A 181 6.59 32.92 -2.13
CA PRO A 181 5.50 33.53 -1.39
C PRO A 181 4.13 33.02 -1.86
N ASP A 182 3.20 32.86 -0.93
CA ASP A 182 1.85 32.37 -1.22
C ASP A 182 1.16 33.17 -2.32
N THR A 183 1.25 34.50 -2.28
CA THR A 183 0.70 35.38 -3.33
C THR A 183 1.17 35.00 -4.73
N SER A 184 2.45 34.61 -4.90
CA SER A 184 2.99 34.18 -6.19
C SER A 184 2.44 32.81 -6.60
N ARG A 185 2.37 31.84 -5.68
CA ARG A 185 1.80 30.51 -5.95
C ARG A 185 0.31 30.61 -6.30
N ILE A 186 -0.44 31.39 -5.54
CA ILE A 186 -1.86 31.69 -5.78
C ILE A 186 -2.03 32.36 -7.14
N SER A 187 -1.19 33.33 -7.50
CA SER A 187 -1.27 34.01 -8.80
C SER A 187 -1.10 33.05 -9.99
N VAL A 188 -0.12 32.13 -9.92
CA VAL A 188 0.09 31.13 -10.98
C VAL A 188 -1.08 30.14 -11.01
N LEU A 189 -1.54 29.67 -9.84
CA LEU A 189 -2.68 28.75 -9.74
C LEU A 189 -3.95 29.39 -10.30
N HIS A 190 -4.30 30.57 -9.84
CA HIS A 190 -5.48 31.34 -10.26
C HIS A 190 -5.50 31.57 -11.78
N ARG A 191 -4.35 31.94 -12.36
CA ARG A 191 -4.21 32.11 -13.83
C ARG A 191 -4.42 30.79 -14.59
N GLY A 192 -4.06 29.67 -13.99
CA GLY A 192 -4.14 28.37 -14.62
C GLY A 192 -5.51 27.70 -14.49
N LEU A 193 -6.42 28.18 -13.64
CA LEU A 193 -7.78 27.67 -13.53
C LEU A 193 -8.60 27.92 -14.81
N ARG A 194 -9.63 27.09 -15.03
CA ARG A 194 -10.63 27.33 -16.08
C ARG A 194 -11.32 28.68 -15.91
N SER A 195 -11.71 29.29 -17.03
CA SER A 195 -12.34 30.62 -17.05
C SER A 195 -13.59 30.70 -16.17
N SER A 196 -14.46 29.70 -16.20
CA SER A 196 -15.69 29.66 -15.41
C SER A 196 -15.44 29.64 -13.90
N LEU A 197 -14.51 28.80 -13.44
CA LEU A 197 -14.17 28.69 -12.02
C LEU A 197 -13.46 29.95 -11.53
N ARG A 198 -12.56 30.50 -12.33
CA ARG A 198 -11.87 31.75 -12.05
C ARG A 198 -12.84 32.93 -11.92
N GLN A 199 -13.80 33.06 -12.84
CA GLN A 199 -14.82 34.10 -12.77
C GLN A 199 -15.68 33.96 -11.49
N SER A 200 -16.11 32.75 -11.16
CA SER A 200 -16.87 32.51 -9.92
C SER A 200 -16.06 32.82 -8.65
N LEU A 201 -14.73 32.65 -8.67
CA LEU A 201 -13.85 33.04 -7.57
C LEU A 201 -13.80 34.56 -7.42
N GLU A 202 -13.54 35.28 -8.51
CA GLU A 202 -13.49 36.74 -8.56
C GLU A 202 -14.82 37.38 -8.11
N GLU A 203 -15.96 36.79 -8.46
CA GLU A 203 -17.29 37.27 -8.05
C GLU A 203 -17.61 37.00 -6.57
N SER A 204 -16.98 35.98 -5.96
CA SER A 204 -17.31 35.53 -4.61
C SER A 204 -16.38 36.08 -3.52
N ASN A 205 -15.21 36.62 -3.89
CA ASN A 205 -14.20 37.03 -2.93
C ASN A 205 -13.31 38.17 -3.46
N ASP A 206 -13.25 39.27 -2.72
CA ASP A 206 -12.42 40.44 -3.05
C ASP A 206 -10.96 40.32 -2.56
N SER A 207 -10.64 39.35 -1.70
CA SER A 207 -9.33 39.22 -1.02
C SER A 207 -8.57 37.93 -1.37
N LEU A 208 -8.75 37.41 -2.59
CA LEU A 208 -8.19 36.12 -3.04
C LEU A 208 -6.65 36.00 -2.91
N PHE A 209 -5.91 37.10 -3.01
CA PHE A 209 -4.44 37.09 -3.05
C PHE A 209 -3.76 37.43 -1.71
N THR A 210 -4.55 37.63 -0.66
CA THR A 210 -4.09 37.99 0.70
C THR A 210 -4.22 36.81 1.68
N ILE A 211 -5.00 35.79 1.33
CA ILE A 211 -5.14 34.58 2.13
C ILE A 211 -3.95 33.62 1.94
N PRO A 212 -3.67 32.74 2.92
CA PRO A 212 -2.70 31.66 2.77
C PRO A 212 -3.02 30.73 1.60
N TYR A 213 -1.99 30.09 1.04
CA TYR A 213 -2.14 29.21 -0.12
C TYR A 213 -3.13 28.06 0.13
N ASP A 214 -3.07 27.42 1.30
CA ASP A 214 -3.94 26.27 1.62
C ASP A 214 -5.41 26.69 1.72
N GLU A 215 -5.71 27.85 2.33
CA GLU A 215 -7.06 28.43 2.39
C GLU A 215 -7.59 28.75 0.99
N TYR A 216 -6.74 29.26 0.11
CA TYR A 216 -7.10 29.50 -1.29
C TYR A 216 -7.45 28.19 -2.01
N VAL A 217 -6.67 27.11 -1.83
CA VAL A 217 -6.96 25.81 -2.44
C VAL A 217 -8.30 25.25 -1.95
N GLU A 218 -8.59 25.36 -0.65
CA GLU A 218 -9.88 24.95 -0.09
C GLU A 218 -11.06 25.71 -0.71
N LEU A 219 -10.91 27.03 -0.89
CA LEU A 219 -11.91 27.87 -1.52
C LEU A 219 -12.20 27.42 -2.96
N VAL A 220 -11.15 27.20 -3.77
CA VAL A 220 -11.25 26.72 -5.16
C VAL A 220 -11.99 25.38 -5.20
N GLN A 221 -11.63 24.43 -4.34
CA GLN A 221 -12.30 23.13 -4.27
C GLN A 221 -13.76 23.24 -3.84
N SER A 222 -14.08 24.16 -2.92
CA SER A 222 -15.45 24.36 -2.45
C SER A 222 -16.38 24.86 -3.56
N LEU A 223 -15.89 25.76 -4.41
CA LEU A 223 -16.65 26.31 -5.54
C LEU A 223 -16.83 25.29 -6.66
N ASP A 224 -15.80 24.51 -6.97
CA ASP A 224 -15.88 23.43 -7.97
C ASP A 224 -16.89 22.34 -7.58
N ARG A 225 -16.99 22.02 -6.28
CA ARG A 225 -18.04 21.13 -5.75
C ARG A 225 -19.44 21.72 -5.87
N ARG A 226 -19.58 23.05 -5.73
CA ARG A 226 -20.87 23.75 -5.89
C ARG A 226 -21.32 23.79 -7.35
N SER A 227 -20.41 24.07 -8.27
CA SER A 227 -20.70 24.12 -9.72
C SER A 227 -21.00 22.73 -10.30
N SER A 228 -20.37 21.68 -9.75
CA SER A 228 -20.61 20.29 -10.15
C SER A 228 -21.91 19.69 -9.60
N ARG A 229 -22.61 20.38 -8.68
CA ARG A 229 -23.86 19.86 -8.10
C ARG A 229 -24.99 20.05 -9.12
N PRO A 230 -25.60 18.98 -9.66
CA PRO A 230 -26.70 19.12 -10.59
C PRO A 230 -27.87 19.83 -9.88
N GLN A 231 -28.34 20.94 -10.44
CA GLN A 231 -29.59 21.56 -10.00
C GLN A 231 -30.70 20.50 -10.08
N PRO A 232 -31.50 20.29 -9.02
CA PRO A 232 -32.67 19.44 -9.13
C PRO A 232 -33.59 20.08 -10.17
N ARG A 233 -33.80 19.37 -11.29
CA ARG A 233 -34.77 19.79 -12.31
C ARG A 233 -36.13 19.92 -11.62
N LEU A 234 -36.58 21.16 -11.44
CA LEU A 234 -37.96 21.44 -11.06
C LEU A 234 -38.85 20.74 -12.08
N ARG A 235 -39.57 19.72 -11.60
CA ARG A 235 -40.53 18.95 -12.38
C ARG A 235 -41.63 19.93 -12.82
N ASN A 236 -41.65 20.27 -14.11
CA ASN A 236 -42.71 21.03 -14.75
C ASN A 236 -44.06 20.37 -14.45
N ASN A 237 -44.86 20.98 -13.58
CA ASN A 237 -46.30 20.75 -13.53
C ASN A 237 -46.95 21.91 -14.31
N GLN A 238 -47.25 21.67 -15.58
CA GLN A 238 -48.31 22.40 -16.27
C GLN A 238 -49.24 21.38 -16.92
N SER A 239 -50.44 21.28 -16.34
CA SER A 239 -51.64 20.71 -16.92
C SER A 239 -51.96 21.37 -18.26
N ILE A 240 -52.45 20.59 -19.23
CA ILE A 240 -53.59 20.88 -20.11
C ILE A 240 -53.88 19.55 -20.83
N ASP A 241 -54.89 18.82 -20.34
CA ASP A 241 -55.67 17.85 -21.10
C ASP A 241 -57.02 17.75 -20.39
N MET A 242 -57.95 18.60 -20.79
CA MET A 242 -59.38 18.37 -20.65
C MET A 242 -60.06 19.07 -21.83
N ILE A 243 -59.98 18.42 -22.99
CA ILE A 243 -60.95 18.56 -24.06
C ILE A 243 -61.96 17.44 -23.81
N ASP A 244 -63.13 17.78 -23.27
CA ASP A 244 -64.39 17.11 -23.59
C ASP A 244 -65.55 17.73 -22.80
N SER A 245 -66.38 18.49 -23.50
CA SER A 245 -67.85 18.53 -23.37
C SER A 245 -68.40 19.84 -23.94
N TYR A 246 -68.95 19.79 -25.15
CA TYR A 246 -70.20 20.45 -25.56
C TYR A 246 -70.40 20.25 -27.07
N ILE A 247 -71.32 19.36 -27.45
CA ILE A 247 -72.38 19.50 -28.47
C ILE A 247 -73.03 18.11 -28.62
N GLY A 248 -74.30 18.02 -28.19
CA GLY A 248 -75.14 16.82 -28.17
C GLY A 248 -76.15 16.89 -27.05
#